data_AF-A0A7K5DAN0-F1
#
_entry.id   AF-A0A7K5DAN0-F1
#
_cell.length_a   1.000
_cell.length_b   1.000
_cell.length_c   1.000
_cell.angle_alpha   90.00
_cell.angle_beta   90.00
_cell.angle_gamma   90.00
#
_symmetry.space_group_name_H-M   'P 1'
#
loop_
_entity.id
_entity.type
_entity.pdbx_description
1 polymer ?
#
loop_
_entity_poly.entity_id
_entity_poly.type
_entity_poly.pdbx_seq_one_letter_code
_entity_poly.pdbx_strand_id
1 'polypeptide(L)'
;QLRKPVVEKMRRDRINSSIEQLKLLLEKEFQRHQPNSKLEKADILEMTVSYLKQQSQLQMKRSFHKSSQFDFREGYSRCLQEAFHFLSLHKVRTETQTKLLSHFQK
;
A
#
# COMPACT_ATOMS: atom_id res chain seq x y z
N GLN A 1 -40.22 -31.59 -3.51
CA GLN A 1 -39.24 -30.83 -2.69
C GLN A 1 -37.76 -31.12 -3.04
N LEU A 2 -37.41 -31.57 -4.25
CA LEU A 2 -36.04 -32.03 -4.60
C LEU A 2 -35.06 -30.95 -5.12
N ARG A 3 -35.45 -29.69 -5.34
CA ARG A 3 -34.54 -28.65 -5.87
C ARG A 3 -33.57 -28.08 -4.83
N LYS A 4 -33.99 -28.01 -3.57
CA LYS A 4 -33.18 -27.48 -2.45
C LYS A 4 -31.86 -28.26 -2.22
N PRO A 5 -31.80 -29.60 -2.29
CA PRO A 5 -30.54 -30.33 -2.11
C PRO A 5 -29.50 -30.11 -3.22
N VAL A 6 -29.93 -29.87 -4.47
CA VAL A 6 -29.00 -29.63 -5.60
C VAL A 6 -28.33 -28.27 -5.49
N VAL A 7 -29.11 -27.22 -5.19
CA VAL A 7 -28.58 -25.85 -5.02
C VAL A 7 -27.56 -25.80 -3.89
N GLU A 8 -27.84 -26.50 -2.78
CA GLU A 8 -26.93 -26.55 -1.65
C GLU A 8 -25.65 -27.34 -1.96
N LYS A 9 -25.73 -28.40 -2.77
CA LYS A 9 -24.55 -29.11 -3.28
C LYS A 9 -23.67 -28.16 -4.10
N MET A 10 -24.23 -27.43 -5.06
CA MET A 10 -23.49 -26.46 -5.87
C MET A 10 -22.85 -25.36 -5.01
N ARG A 11 -23.55 -24.89 -3.98
CA ARG A 11 -23.00 -23.91 -3.03
C ARG A 11 -21.76 -24.46 -2.32
N ARG A 12 -21.84 -25.69 -1.80
CA ARG A 12 -20.72 -26.36 -1.13
C ARG A 12 -19.54 -26.60 -2.07
N ASP A 13 -19.80 -27.03 -3.30
CA ASP A 13 -18.77 -27.26 -4.30
C ASP A 13 -18.04 -25.96 -4.65
N ARG A 14 -18.77 -24.86 -4.81
CA ARG A 14 -18.19 -23.53 -5.02
C ARG A 14 -17.30 -23.10 -3.85
N ILE A 15 -17.78 -23.25 -2.60
CA ILE A 15 -17.00 -22.91 -1.40
C ILE A 15 -15.71 -23.72 -1.34
N ASN A 16 -15.79 -25.03 -1.59
CA ASN A 16 -14.61 -25.91 -1.57
C ASN A 16 -13.61 -25.53 -2.66
N SER A 17 -14.08 -25.24 -3.88
CA SER A 17 -13.22 -24.77 -4.97
C SER A 17 -12.50 -23.48 -4.61
N SER A 18 -13.20 -22.50 -4.02
CA SER A 18 -12.58 -21.25 -3.56
C SER A 18 -11.53 -21.49 -2.47
N ILE A 19 -11.76 -22.42 -1.53
CA ILE A 19 -10.77 -22.75 -0.49
C ILE A 19 -9.51 -23.37 -1.11
N GLU A 20 -9.63 -24.26 -2.08
CA GLU A 20 -8.47 -24.82 -2.79
C GLU A 20 -7.73 -23.75 -3.62
N GLN A 21 -8.45 -22.81 -4.23
CA GLN A 21 -7.84 -21.67 -4.92
C GLN A 21 -7.03 -20.80 -3.96
N LEU A 22 -7.55 -20.53 -2.75
CA LEU A 22 -6.81 -19.79 -1.72
C LEU A 22 -5.52 -20.51 -1.31
N LYS A 23 -5.58 -21.83 -1.16
CA LYS A 23 -4.40 -22.67 -0.87
C LYS A 23 -3.32 -22.50 -1.94
N LEU A 24 -3.69 -22.52 -3.22
CA LEU A 24 -2.74 -22.36 -4.33
C LEU A 24 -2.18 -20.94 -4.40
N LEU A 25 -3.01 -19.91 -4.25
CA LEU A 25 -2.58 -18.51 -4.32
C LEU A 25 -1.60 -18.14 -3.20
N LEU A 26 -1.75 -18.76 -2.03
CA LEU A 26 -0.93 -18.49 -0.85
C LEU A 26 0.06 -19.62 -0.55
N GLU A 27 0.32 -20.53 -1.49
CA GLU A 27 1.16 -21.72 -1.28
C GLU A 27 2.53 -21.36 -0.67
N LYS A 28 3.17 -20.30 -1.18
CA LYS A 28 4.46 -19.81 -0.67
C LYS A 28 4.35 -19.34 0.77
N GLU A 29 3.28 -18.64 1.13
CA GLU A 29 3.09 -18.17 2.51
C GLU A 29 2.81 -19.34 3.45
N PHE A 30 2.07 -20.36 3.02
CA PHE A 30 1.91 -21.59 3.78
C PHE A 30 3.23 -22.34 3.98
N GLN A 31 4.04 -22.50 2.92
CA GLN A 31 5.36 -23.14 3.01
C GLN A 31 6.31 -22.41 3.97
N ARG A 32 6.22 -21.09 4.07
CA ARG A 32 7.05 -20.29 4.99
C ARG A 32 6.66 -20.49 6.46
N HIS A 33 5.37 -20.63 6.75
CA HIS A 33 4.89 -20.74 8.13
C HIS A 33 4.78 -22.20 8.61
N GLN A 34 4.42 -23.13 7.72
CA GLN A 34 4.21 -24.54 8.05
C GLN A 34 4.70 -25.46 6.90
N PRO A 35 6.02 -25.54 6.65
CA PRO A 35 6.56 -26.48 5.70
C PRO A 35 6.26 -27.90 6.20
N ASN A 36 5.55 -28.71 5.41
CA ASN A 36 5.22 -30.12 5.68
C ASN A 36 3.98 -30.41 6.55
N SER A 37 3.13 -29.43 6.86
CA SER A 37 1.85 -29.70 7.51
C SER A 37 0.72 -29.93 6.50
N LYS A 38 -0.15 -30.90 6.79
CA LYS A 38 -1.39 -31.07 6.04
C LYS A 38 -2.33 -29.92 6.40
N LEU A 39 -2.49 -28.97 5.48
CA LEU A 39 -3.37 -27.83 5.69
C LEU A 39 -4.83 -28.27 5.75
N GLU A 40 -5.48 -28.05 6.88
CA GLU A 40 -6.93 -28.18 7.01
C GLU A 40 -7.62 -26.93 6.46
N LYS A 41 -8.94 -27.03 6.21
CA LYS A 41 -9.71 -25.89 5.69
C LYS A 41 -9.70 -24.70 6.65
N ALA A 42 -9.65 -24.97 7.97
CA ALA A 42 -9.56 -23.92 8.98
C ALA A 42 -8.22 -23.17 8.87
N ASP A 43 -7.10 -23.90 8.76
CA ASP A 43 -5.76 -23.30 8.61
C ASP A 43 -5.67 -22.43 7.35
N ILE A 44 -6.24 -22.92 6.23
CA ILE A 44 -6.25 -22.17 4.97
C ILE A 44 -6.98 -20.83 5.16
N LEU A 45 -8.15 -20.85 5.78
CA LEU A 45 -8.95 -19.65 6.01
C LEU A 45 -8.27 -18.69 7.01
N GLU A 46 -7.73 -19.20 8.11
CA GLU A 46 -7.07 -18.39 9.12
C GLU A 46 -5.83 -17.67 8.56
N MET A 47 -4.96 -18.40 7.87
CA MET A 47 -3.78 -17.81 7.23
C MET A 47 -4.18 -16.78 6.16
N THR A 48 -5.20 -17.08 5.36
CA THR A 48 -5.71 -16.14 4.35
C THR A 48 -6.16 -14.83 4.99
N VAL A 49 -6.92 -14.90 6.09
CA VAL A 49 -7.39 -13.70 6.81
C VAL A 49 -6.21 -12.94 7.41
N SER A 50 -5.25 -13.63 8.01
CA SER A 50 -4.03 -13.02 8.55
C SER A 50 -3.24 -12.27 7.47
N TYR A 51 -3.00 -12.93 6.34
CA TYR A 51 -2.33 -12.36 5.18
C TYR A 51 -3.03 -11.11 4.64
N LEU A 52 -4.35 -11.16 4.46
CA LEU A 52 -5.13 -10.01 3.98
C LEU A 52 -5.10 -8.83 4.95
N LYS A 53 -5.17 -9.09 6.27
CA LYS A 53 -5.05 -8.04 7.29
C LYS A 53 -3.67 -7.38 7.23
N GLN A 54 -2.60 -8.16 7.14
CA GLN A 54 -1.24 -7.64 7.01
C GLN A 54 -1.10 -6.79 5.74
N GLN A 55 -1.62 -7.29 4.60
CA GLN A 55 -1.53 -6.59 3.33
C GLN A 55 -2.32 -5.27 3.34
N SER A 56 -3.50 -5.24 3.96
CA SER A 56 -4.28 -4.01 4.15
C SER A 56 -3.53 -2.97 4.99
N GLN A 57 -2.91 -3.38 6.09
CA GLN A 57 -2.10 -2.49 6.92
C GLN A 57 -0.89 -1.92 6.16
N LEU A 58 -0.21 -2.77 5.38
CA LEU A 58 0.91 -2.33 4.55
C LEU A 58 0.48 -1.32 3.48
N GLN A 59 -0.68 -1.54 2.85
CA GLN A 59 -1.24 -0.58 1.89
C GLN A 59 -1.55 0.76 2.55
N MET A 60 -2.19 0.78 3.73
CA MET A 60 -2.46 2.02 4.46
C MET A 60 -1.17 2.77 4.80
N LYS A 61 -0.14 2.06 5.30
CA LYS A 61 1.18 2.68 5.58
C LYS A 61 1.82 3.26 4.32
N ARG A 62 1.74 2.57 3.18
CA ARG A 62 2.27 3.07 1.90
C ARG A 62 1.50 4.29 1.40
N SER A 63 0.18 4.31 1.53
CA SER A 63 -0.64 5.46 1.17
C SER A 63 -0.31 6.67 2.04
N PHE A 64 -0.19 6.47 3.37
CA PHE A 64 0.19 7.53 4.30
C PHE A 64 1.59 8.08 4.01
N HIS A 65 2.56 7.22 3.73
CA HIS A 65 3.91 7.67 3.37
C HIS A 65 3.93 8.45 2.05
N LYS A 66 3.11 8.04 1.07
CA LYS A 66 2.95 8.78 -0.20
C LYS A 66 2.33 10.16 0.02
N SER A 67 1.30 10.27 0.86
CA SER A 67 0.71 11.58 1.19
C SER A 67 1.73 12.45 1.93
N SER A 68 2.43 11.95 2.94
CA SER A 68 3.44 12.73 3.66
C SER A 68 4.59 13.20 2.76
N GLN A 69 5.02 12.39 1.78
CA GLN A 69 6.02 12.84 0.80
C GLN A 69 5.48 13.91 -0.14
N PHE A 70 4.21 13.81 -0.55
CA PHE A 70 3.55 14.82 -1.36
C PHE A 70 3.43 16.14 -0.59
N ASP A 71 2.93 16.08 0.64
CA ASP A 71 2.78 17.24 1.54
C ASP A 71 4.14 17.91 1.82
N PHE A 72 5.20 17.13 2.04
CA PHE A 72 6.55 17.66 2.21
C PHE A 72 7.06 18.36 0.95
N ARG A 73 6.92 17.76 -0.24
CA ARG A 73 7.36 18.39 -1.50
C ARG A 73 6.59 19.67 -1.77
N GLU A 74 5.28 19.68 -1.51
CA GLU A 74 4.46 20.86 -1.68
C GLU A 74 4.89 21.97 -0.72
N GLY A 75 5.05 21.66 0.57
CA GLY A 75 5.52 22.61 1.59
C GLY A 75 6.91 23.16 1.28
N TYR A 76 7.85 22.30 0.86
CA TYR A 76 9.18 22.70 0.42
C TYR A 76 9.13 23.65 -0.78
N SER A 77 8.33 23.32 -1.80
CA SER A 77 8.16 24.15 -2.99
C SER A 77 7.60 25.53 -2.64
N ARG A 78 6.56 25.60 -1.79
CA ARG A 78 6.00 26.87 -1.32
C ARG A 78 7.03 27.72 -0.57
N CYS A 79 7.77 27.11 0.36
CA CYS A 79 8.83 27.80 1.09
C CYS A 79 9.93 28.33 0.16
N LEU A 80 10.34 27.54 -0.83
CA LEU A 80 11.33 27.95 -1.83
C LEU A 80 10.82 29.13 -2.67
N GLN A 81 9.55 29.09 -3.10
CA GLN A 81 8.90 30.17 -3.84
C GLN A 81 8.82 31.46 -3.02
N GLU A 82 8.46 31.38 -1.74
CA GLU A 82 8.44 32.54 -0.84
C GLU A 82 9.83 33.12 -0.64
N ALA A 83 10.85 32.28 -0.42
CA ALA A 83 12.24 32.71 -0.31
C ALA A 83 12.71 33.42 -1.59
N PHE A 84 12.39 32.86 -2.77
CA PHE A 84 12.70 33.48 -4.05
C PHE A 84 11.99 34.83 -4.23
N HIS A 85 10.71 34.91 -3.85
CA HIS A 85 9.92 36.14 -3.93
C HIS A 85 10.48 37.23 -3.02
N PHE A 86 10.77 36.91 -1.76
CA PHE A 86 11.38 37.82 -0.80
C PHE A 86 12.71 38.38 -1.33
N LEU A 87 13.60 37.51 -1.80
CA LEU A 87 14.89 37.91 -2.36
C LEU A 87 14.76 38.75 -3.64
N SER A 88 13.69 38.55 -4.42
CA SER A 88 13.43 39.30 -5.65
C SER A 88 12.83 40.69 -5.41
N LEU A 89 12.09 40.89 -4.31
CA LEU A 89 11.48 42.17 -3.96
C LEU A 89 12.47 43.21 -3.41
N HIS A 90 13.60 42.78 -2.83
CA HIS A 90 14.61 43.69 -2.29
C HIS A 90 15.47 44.31 -3.41
N LYS A 91 15.40 45.64 -3.56
CA LYS A 91 16.06 46.41 -4.63
C LYS A 91 17.60 46.42 -4.59
N VAL A 92 18.22 46.10 -3.45
CA VAL A 92 19.69 46.04 -3.31
C VAL A 92 20.10 44.57 -3.37
N ARG A 93 20.49 44.09 -4.55
CA ARG A 93 21.00 42.73 -4.75
C ARG A 93 22.44 42.63 -4.28
N THR A 94 22.66 41.98 -3.14
CA THR A 94 24.01 41.59 -2.71
C THR A 94 24.49 40.39 -3.52
N GLU A 95 25.80 40.20 -3.64
CA GLU A 95 26.39 39.06 -4.36
C GLU A 95 25.88 37.71 -3.83
N THR A 96 25.67 37.61 -2.51
CA THR A 96 25.10 36.45 -1.83
C THR A 96 23.67 36.15 -2.28
N GLN A 97 22.83 37.17 -2.43
CA GLN A 97 21.45 36.98 -2.91
C GLN A 97 21.41 36.51 -4.36
N THR A 98 22.30 37.03 -5.22
CA THR A 98 22.42 36.60 -6.61
C THR A 98 22.88 35.14 -6.71
N LYS A 99 23.81 34.71 -5.83
CA LYS A 99 24.25 33.31 -5.72
C LYS A 99 23.15 32.37 -5.20
N LEU A 100 22.33 32.82 -4.25
CA LEU A 100 21.20 32.05 -3.73
C LEU A 100 20.08 31.90 -4.77
N LEU A 101 19.72 32.97 -5.47
CA LEU A 101 18.72 32.94 -6.53
C LEU A 101 19.12 32.00 -7.68
N SER A 102 20.40 32.02 -8.09
CA SER A 102 20.89 31.11 -9.14
C SER A 102 20.95 29.65 -8.67
N HIS A 103 21.17 29.41 -7.37
CA HIS A 103 21.10 28.09 -6.78
C HIS A 103 19.65 27.54 -6.73
N PHE A 104 18.65 28.38 -6.51
CA PHE A 104 17.23 27.97 -6.52
C PHE A 104 16.67 27.70 -7.92
N GLN A 105 17.35 28.14 -8.98
CA GLN A 105 16.95 27.94 -10.38
C GLN A 105 17.60 26.72 -11.07
N LYS A 106 18.52 26.03 -10.39
CA LYS A 106 19.10 24.76 -10.85
C LYS A 106 18.24 23.58 -10.39
#